data_AF-A0A660YN99-F1
#
_entry.id   AF-A0A660YN99-F1
#
_cell.length_a   1.000
_cell.length_b   1.000
_cell.length_c   1.000
_cell.angle_alpha   90.00
_cell.angle_beta   90.00
_cell.angle_gamma   90.00
#
_symmetry.space_group_name_H-M   'P 1'
#
loop_
_entity.id
_entity.type
_entity.pdbx_description
1 polymer ?
#
loop_
_entity_poly.entity_id
_entity_poly.type
_entity_poly.pdbx_seq_one_letter_code
_entity_poly.pdbx_strand_id
1 'polypeptide(L)' 'MLPAELNELIETGKSSEFFLLDVRRPESYAKGNIFGAQNILWLDILKEKITYRQRDNNLLL' A
#
# COMPACT_ATOMS: atom_id res chain seq x y z
N MET A 1 2.06 3.27 -12.92
CA MET A 1 2.21 4.53 -12.16
C MET A 1 3.69 4.81 -11.98
N LEU A 2 4.12 6.01 -12.30
CA LEU A 2 5.46 6.51 -12.03
C LEU A 2 5.54 7.02 -10.58
N PRO A 3 6.73 7.06 -9.96
CA PRO A 3 6.88 7.55 -8.58
C PRO A 3 6.35 8.99 -8.38
N ALA A 4 6.51 9.86 -9.38
CA ALA A 4 6.01 11.23 -9.30
C ALA A 4 4.48 11.31 -9.27
N GLU A 5 3.80 10.46 -10.05
CA GLU A 5 2.34 10.37 -10.08
C GLU A 5 1.78 9.88 -8.73
N LEU A 6 2.48 8.96 -8.07
CA LEU A 6 2.11 8.50 -6.72
C LEU A 6 2.21 9.62 -5.69
N ASN A 7 3.28 10.42 -5.74
CA ASN A 7 3.47 11.54 -4.81
C ASN A 7 2.35 12.57 -4.96
N GLU A 8 1.98 12.92 -6.20
CA GLU A 8 0.87 13.84 -6.45
C GLU A 8 -0.45 13.31 -5.88
N LEU A 9 -0.73 12.01 -6.02
CA LEU A 9 -1.94 11.39 -5.47
C LEU A 9 -1.97 11.38 -3.94
N ILE A 10 -0.82 11.20 -3.29
CA ILE A 10 -0.69 11.27 -1.83
C ILE A 10 -0.88 12.72 -1.35
N GLU A 11 -0.21 13.68 -1.98
CA GLU A 11 -0.25 15.10 -1.61
C GLU A 11 -1.63 15.73 -1.83
N THR A 12 -2.33 15.35 -2.89
CA THR A 12 -3.68 15.87 -3.20
C THR A 12 -4.79 15.25 -2.36
N GLY A 13 -4.48 14.30 -1.47
CA GLY A 13 -5.45 13.70 -0.56
C GLY A 13 -6.47 12.77 -1.24
N LYS A 14 -6.23 12.36 -2.48
CA LYS A 14 -7.03 11.34 -3.20
C LYS A 14 -6.77 9.92 -2.71
N SER A 15 -6.24 9.76 -1.49
CA SER A 15 -5.95 8.47 -0.84
C SER A 15 -7.18 7.59 -0.66
N SER A 16 -8.39 8.15 -0.75
CA SER A 16 -9.62 7.37 -0.74
C SER A 16 -9.86 6.57 -2.03
N GLU A 17 -9.08 6.77 -3.09
CA GLU A 17 -9.20 6.07 -4.39
C GLU A 17 -8.23 4.88 -4.52
N PHE A 18 -7.28 4.72 -3.59
CA PHE A 18 -6.27 3.66 -3.67
C PHE A 18 -5.80 3.19 -2.29
N PHE A 19 -5.32 1.95 -2.23
CA PHE A 19 -4.65 1.40 -1.05
C PHE A 19 -3.16 1.30 -1.32
N LEU A 20 -2.34 1.91 -0.46
CA LEU A 20 -0.89 1.79 -0.51
C LEU A 20 -0.45 0.67 0.44
N LEU A 21 0.12 -0.39 -0.12
CA LEU A 21 0.64 -1.51 0.65
C LEU A 21 2.16 -1.55 0.59
N ASP A 22 2.80 -1.69 1.75
CA ASP A 22 4.21 -2.00 1.85
C ASP A 22 4.37 -3.50 2.13
N VAL A 23 4.83 -4.25 1.13
CA VAL A 23 4.92 -5.71 1.22
C VAL A 23 6.22 -6.24 1.82
N ARG A 24 7.10 -5.34 2.27
CA ARG A 24 8.40 -5.68 2.87
C ARG A 24 8.22 -6.26 4.28
N ARG A 25 9.34 -6.70 4.85
CA ARG A 25 9.38 -7.14 6.25
C ARG A 25 9.01 -6.00 7.21
N PRO A 26 8.31 -6.29 8.33
CA PRO A 26 7.93 -5.28 9.31
C PRO A 26 9.11 -4.45 9.83
N GLU A 27 10.28 -5.06 9.99
CA GLU A 27 11.48 -4.35 10.47
C GLU A 27 11.99 -3.33 9.46
N SER A 28 11.79 -3.57 8.15
CA SER A 28 12.12 -2.60 7.10
C SER A 28 11.11 -1.47 7.04
N TYR A 29 9.82 -1.77 7.22
CA TYR A 29 8.75 -0.77 7.27
C TYR A 29 8.89 0.17 8.46
N ALA A 30 9.24 -0.36 9.64
CA ALA A 30 9.42 0.43 10.86
C ALA A 30 10.62 1.41 10.80
N LYS A 31 11.64 1.10 9.99
CA LYS A 31 12.78 1.99 9.75
C LYS A 31 12.45 3.18 8.85
N GLY A 32 11.36 3.07 8.09
CA GLY A 32 10.93 4.09 7.14
C GLY A 32 9.98 3.51 6.10
N ASN A 33 8.86 4.20 5.92
CA ASN A 33 7.82 3.84 4.97
C ASN A 33 7.22 5.11 4.34
N ILE A 34 6.46 4.90 3.27
CA ILE A 34 5.70 5.97 2.64
C ILE A 34 4.50 6.26 3.55
N PHE A 35 4.28 7.55 3.86
CA PHE A 35 3.17 7.98 4.71
C PHE A 35 1.83 7.46 4.17
N GLY A 36 1.03 6.84 5.05
CA GLY A 36 -0.25 6.24 4.68
C GLY A 36 -0.18 4.79 4.17
N ALA A 37 1.02 4.23 3.95
CA ALA A 37 1.17 2.82 3.58
C ALA A 37 0.83 1.87 4.74
N GLN A 38 0.13 0.77 4.46
CA GLN A 38 -0.06 -0.33 5.42
C GLN A 38 0.95 -1.45 5.16
N ASN A 39 1.62 -1.94 6.20
CA ASN A 39 2.58 -3.03 6.06
C ASN A 39 1.90 -4.39 6.10
N ILE A 40 2.05 -5.17 5.04
CA ILE A 40 1.50 -6.51 4.92
C ILE A 40 2.54 -7.36 4.22
N LEU A 41 3.28 -8.15 5.00
CA LEU A 41 4.37 -8.96 4.48
C LEU A 41 3.87 -9.86 3.34
N TRP A 42 4.55 -9.80 2.18
CA TRP A 42 4.16 -10.56 0.98
C TRP A 42 3.95 -12.06 1.23
N LEU A 43 4.71 -12.64 2.17
CA LEU A 43 4.60 -14.05 2.52
C LEU A 43 3.25 -14.37 3.17
N ASP A 44 2.67 -13.44 3.92
CA ASP A 44 1.37 -13.61 4.57
C ASP A 44 0.23 -13.49 3.55
N ILE A 45 0.42 -12.65 2.50
CA ILE A 45 -0.49 -12.56 1.35
C ILE A 45 -0.59 -13.89 0.60
N LEU A 46 0.52 -14.63 0.50
CA LEU A 46 0.55 -15.93 -0.19
C LEU A 46 -0.01 -17.09 0.65
N LYS A 47 -0.04 -16.95 1.98
CA LYS A 47 -0.47 -18.00 2.91
C LYS A 47 -1.98 -18.01 3.16
N GLU A 48 -2.67 -16.90 2.94
CA GLU A 48 -4.10 -16.75 3.17
C GLU A 48 -4.83 -16.23 1.91
N LYS A 49 -6.11 -16.60 1.77
CA LYS A 49 -7.06 -15.82 0.96
C LYS A 49 -7.34 -14.50 1.69
N ILE A 50 -6.38 -13.58 1.76
CA ILE A 50 -6.64 -12.26 2.33
C ILE A 50 -7.69 -11.60 1.45
N THR A 51 -8.91 -11.52 1.98
CA THR A 51 -10.05 -10.93 1.27
C THR A 51 -9.99 -9.42 1.49
N TYR A 52 -9.18 -8.72 0.69
CA TYR A 52 -9.30 -7.27 0.63
C TYR A 52 -10.65 -6.95 0.00
N ARG A 53 -11.50 -6.27 0.79
CA ARG A 53 -12.76 -5.72 0.30
C ARG A 53 -12.40 -4.62 -0.69
N GLN A 54 -12.31 -4.96 -1.98
CA GLN A 54 -12.25 -3.97 -3.05
C GLN A 54 -13.55 -3.18 -3.01
N ARG A 55 -13.56 -2.06 -2.29
CA ARG A 55 -14.41 -0.92 -2.65
C ARG A 55 -13.70 -0.31 -3.85
N ASP A 56 -14.00 -0.76 -5.07
CA ASP A 56 -13.71 -0.12 -6.38
C ASP A 56 -12.38 0.65 -6.59
N ASN A 57 -11.36 0.39 -5.76
CA ASN A 57 -10.18 1.23 -5.61
C ASN A 57 -8.94 0.45 -6.02
N ASN A 58 -8.09 1.10 -6.81
CA ASN A 58 -6.89 0.48 -7.35
C ASN A 58 -5.90 0.15 -6.23
N LEU A 59 -5.37 -1.08 -6.24
CA LEU A 59 -4.33 -1.52 -5.31
C LEU A 59 -2.95 -1.12 -5.82
N LEU A 60 -2.15 -0.47 -4.98
CA LEU A 60 -0.76 -0.14 -5.27
C LEU A 60 0.15 -0.89 -4.29
N LEU A 61 1.05 -1.70 -4.85
CA LEU A 61 2.03 -2.54 -4.14
C LEU A 61 3.45 -1.95 -4.23
#